data_AF-A0A1F5ZTL2-F1
#
_entry.id   AF-A0A1F5ZTL2-F1
#
_cell.length_a   1.000
_cell.length_b   1.000
_cell.length_c   1.000
_cell.angle_alpha   90.00
_cell.angle_beta   90.00
_cell.angle_gamma   90.00
#
_symmetry.space_group_name_H-M   'P 1'
#
loop_
_entity.id
_entity.type
_entity.pdbx_description
1 polymer ?
#
loop_
_entity_poly.entity_id
_entity_poly.type
_entity_poly.pdbx_seq_one_letter_code
_entity_poly.pdbx_strand_id
1 'polypeptide(L)'
;MKDTRIFFEKSYYVLQGILKSKKFQEKLNKYIAEMEKAGYPIPKNGFPTVAKYNEWAEKVSKANIYQYSFIDVILEDFNVRDNAEQIRKGIVWNVFLGKNTPPLNPTIGYSSKINKEENYIDLSIRFYAWSTKKEVEEVWGYINGLRAHLPAYKEDTKNKPWEEFERDFTVYELFLKVKEDIKKGIIKNKQDKSRSPYMQINYYPEFADLKKRHGDKLEDQISPIVSRCNKIFKNLNII
;
A
#
# COMPACT_ATOMS: atom_id res chain seq x y z
N MET A 1 0.08 8.92 -32.19
CA MET A 1 1.24 9.08 -31.28
C MET A 1 1.22 7.89 -30.33
N LYS A 2 2.32 7.13 -30.23
CA LYS A 2 2.37 5.89 -29.42
C LYS A 2 2.84 6.20 -28.00
N ASP A 3 2.17 5.54 -27.06
CA ASP A 3 2.22 5.75 -25.61
C ASP A 3 3.57 5.38 -24.98
N THR A 4 3.97 6.18 -23.99
CA THR A 4 4.97 5.78 -22.99
C THR A 4 4.32 4.84 -21.97
N ARG A 5 5.03 3.78 -21.55
CA ARG A 5 4.56 2.87 -20.49
C ARG A 5 5.41 3.04 -19.24
N ILE A 6 4.79 3.47 -18.15
CA ILE A 6 5.41 3.50 -16.82
C ILE A 6 4.87 2.31 -16.04
N PHE A 7 5.78 1.46 -15.58
CA PHE A 7 5.45 0.31 -14.75
C PHE A 7 5.77 0.63 -13.31
N PHE A 8 4.81 0.43 -12.42
CA PHE A 8 4.99 0.50 -10.97
C PHE A 8 5.07 -0.91 -10.40
N GLU A 9 5.90 -1.10 -9.39
CA GLU A 9 6.04 -2.40 -8.75
C GLU A 9 4.77 -2.74 -7.95
N LYS A 10 4.07 -3.81 -8.36
CA LYS A 10 2.84 -4.28 -7.70
C LYS A 10 3.05 -4.58 -6.20
N SER A 11 4.23 -5.06 -5.81
CA SER A 11 4.54 -5.43 -4.43
C SER A 11 4.53 -4.25 -3.48
N TYR A 12 4.90 -3.05 -3.96
CA TYR A 12 4.80 -1.83 -3.17
C TYR A 12 3.34 -1.54 -2.77
N TYR A 13 2.42 -1.56 -3.73
CA TYR A 13 0.99 -1.35 -3.46
C TYR A 13 0.38 -2.45 -2.59
N VAL A 14 0.79 -3.71 -2.82
CA VAL A 14 0.37 -4.86 -1.99
C VAL A 14 0.79 -4.66 -0.54
N LEU A 15 2.06 -4.34 -0.28
CA LEU A 15 2.54 -4.13 1.08
C LEU A 15 1.80 -2.97 1.76
N GLN A 16 1.68 -1.82 1.08
CA GLN A 16 0.96 -0.68 1.65
C GLN A 16 -0.49 -1.02 1.96
N GLY A 17 -1.15 -1.80 1.10
CA GLY A 17 -2.49 -2.30 1.35
C GLY A 17 -2.58 -3.21 2.57
N ILE A 18 -1.64 -4.14 2.75
CA ILE A 18 -1.55 -5.00 3.93
C ILE A 18 -1.35 -4.14 5.20
N LEU A 19 -0.31 -3.31 5.21
CA LEU A 19 0.08 -2.51 6.38
C LEU A 19 -1.02 -1.57 6.85
N LYS A 20 -1.78 -0.97 5.92
CA LYS A 20 -2.86 -0.04 6.29
C LYS A 20 -4.18 -0.76 6.63
N SER A 21 -4.33 -2.04 6.28
CA SER A 21 -5.58 -2.78 6.53
C SER A 21 -5.86 -2.96 8.02
N LYS A 22 -7.14 -2.83 8.40
CA LYS A 22 -7.60 -3.07 9.79
C LYS A 22 -7.26 -4.47 10.29
N LYS A 23 -7.45 -5.49 9.44
CA LYS A 23 -7.13 -6.89 9.74
C LYS A 23 -5.66 -7.07 10.16
N PHE A 24 -4.74 -6.45 9.44
CA PHE A 24 -3.32 -6.50 9.79
C PHE A 24 -3.05 -5.77 11.11
N GLN A 25 -3.62 -4.57 11.29
CA GLN A 25 -3.45 -3.79 12.52
C GLN A 25 -3.95 -4.52 13.76
N GLU A 26 -5.11 -5.17 13.69
CA GLU A 26 -5.66 -5.99 14.78
C GLU A 26 -4.75 -7.17 15.12
N LYS A 27 -4.26 -7.90 14.11
CA LYS A 27 -3.33 -9.02 14.31
C LYS A 27 -1.99 -8.55 14.87
N LEU A 28 -1.46 -7.45 14.37
CA LEU A 28 -0.21 -6.86 14.84
C LEU A 28 -0.33 -6.43 16.30
N ASN A 29 -1.41 -5.75 16.68
CA ASN A 29 -1.64 -5.33 18.07
C ASN A 29 -1.77 -6.53 19.01
N LYS A 30 -2.50 -7.58 18.59
CA LYS A 30 -2.58 -8.82 19.35
C LYS A 30 -1.21 -9.46 19.54
N TYR A 31 -0.43 -9.56 18.47
CA TYR A 31 0.92 -10.14 18.49
C TYR A 31 1.87 -9.33 19.40
N ILE A 32 1.87 -8.00 19.31
CA ILE A 32 2.66 -7.13 20.19
C ILE A 32 2.30 -7.37 21.67
N ALA A 33 1.00 -7.44 21.99
CA ALA A 33 0.55 -7.70 23.36
C ALA A 33 0.95 -9.09 23.87
N GLU A 34 0.94 -10.11 23.00
CA GLU A 34 1.42 -11.46 23.34
C GLU A 34 2.93 -11.47 23.62
N MET A 35 3.72 -10.79 22.78
CA MET A 35 5.16 -10.67 22.98
C MET A 35 5.51 -9.91 24.27
N GLU A 36 4.78 -8.84 24.57
CA GLU A 36 4.95 -8.07 25.80
C GLU A 36 4.66 -8.93 27.04
N LYS A 37 3.55 -9.68 27.05
CA LYS A 37 3.21 -10.62 28.14
C LYS A 37 4.24 -11.73 28.32
N ALA A 38 4.87 -12.15 27.23
CA ALA A 38 5.91 -13.18 27.26
C ALA A 38 7.30 -12.66 27.68
N GLY A 39 7.44 -11.36 27.96
CA GLY A 39 8.74 -10.77 28.34
C GLY A 39 9.67 -10.48 27.15
N TYR A 40 9.14 -10.47 25.93
CA TYR A 40 9.88 -10.18 24.70
C TYR A 40 9.31 -8.94 23.99
N PRO A 41 9.17 -7.77 24.64
CA PRO A 41 8.51 -6.62 24.06
C PRO A 41 9.18 -6.16 22.76
N ILE A 42 8.36 -5.82 21.77
CA ILE A 42 8.80 -5.19 20.52
C ILE A 42 8.87 -3.68 20.79
N PRO A 43 10.02 -3.02 20.57
CA PRO A 43 10.13 -1.58 20.79
C PRO A 43 9.16 -0.80 19.90
N LYS A 44 8.52 0.24 20.45
CA LYS A 44 7.56 1.08 19.69
C LYS A 44 8.15 1.71 18.43
N ASN A 45 9.43 2.06 18.47
CA ASN A 45 10.17 2.65 17.34
C ASN A 45 11.00 1.61 16.58
N GLY A 46 10.71 0.33 16.77
CA GLY A 46 11.50 -0.78 16.26
C GLY A 46 12.86 -0.95 16.92
N PHE A 47 13.54 -2.04 16.55
CA PHE A 47 14.91 -2.31 16.94
C PHE A 47 15.85 -1.32 16.24
N PRO A 48 16.86 -0.80 16.96
CA PRO A 48 17.77 0.21 16.42
C PRO A 48 18.69 -0.34 15.33
N THR A 49 18.95 -1.65 15.33
CA THR A 49 19.80 -2.33 14.34
C THR A 49 19.25 -3.70 13.99
N VAL A 50 19.63 -4.21 12.81
CA VAL A 50 19.33 -5.58 12.39
C VAL A 50 19.92 -6.61 13.36
N ALA A 51 21.11 -6.34 13.93
CA ALA A 51 21.73 -7.22 14.92
C ALA A 51 20.88 -7.33 16.19
N LYS A 52 20.36 -6.21 16.72
CA LYS A 52 19.48 -6.21 17.90
C LYS A 52 18.15 -6.91 17.63
N TYR A 53 17.61 -6.75 16.44
CA TYR A 53 16.45 -7.51 15.98
C TYR A 53 16.75 -9.02 15.94
N ASN A 54 17.88 -9.43 15.37
CA ASN A 54 18.26 -10.85 15.29
C ASN A 54 18.51 -11.47 16.67
N GLU A 55 19.15 -10.73 17.59
CA GLU A 55 19.31 -11.16 18.99
C GLU A 55 17.95 -11.39 19.68
N TRP A 56 16.99 -10.50 19.45
CA TRP A 56 15.63 -10.63 19.98
C TRP A 56 14.90 -11.82 19.34
N ALA A 57 14.97 -11.94 18.01
CA ALA A 57 14.35 -13.02 17.24
C ALA A 57 14.86 -14.41 17.69
N GLU A 58 16.17 -14.52 17.94
CA GLU A 58 16.78 -15.75 18.44
C GLU A 58 16.27 -16.13 19.84
N LYS A 59 16.13 -15.14 20.73
CA LYS A 59 15.58 -15.36 22.08
C LYS A 59 14.13 -15.83 22.04
N VAL A 60 13.32 -15.18 21.20
CA VAL A 60 11.90 -15.50 20.97
C VAL A 60 11.76 -16.91 20.39
N SER A 61 12.58 -17.27 19.39
CA SER A 61 12.62 -18.61 18.81
C SER A 61 13.00 -19.69 19.83
N LYS A 62 14.00 -19.44 20.69
CA LYS A 62 14.41 -20.40 21.74
C LYS A 62 13.34 -20.60 22.80
N ALA A 63 12.46 -19.63 22.98
CA ALA A 63 11.34 -19.71 23.91
C ALA A 63 10.12 -20.46 23.33
N ASN A 64 10.21 -21.03 22.12
CA ASN A 64 9.09 -21.61 21.35
C ASN A 64 7.94 -20.62 21.10
N ILE A 65 8.24 -19.33 21.13
CA ILE A 65 7.31 -18.27 20.77
C ILE A 65 7.64 -17.93 19.31
N TYR A 66 6.92 -18.49 18.35
CA TYR A 66 7.35 -18.42 16.96
C TYR A 66 7.05 -17.06 16.31
N GLN A 67 8.11 -16.32 15.95
CA GLN A 67 8.03 -15.03 15.26
C GLN A 67 7.86 -15.18 13.74
N TYR A 68 8.55 -16.15 13.13
CA TYR A 68 8.45 -16.39 11.68
C TYR A 68 7.03 -16.81 11.27
N SER A 69 6.34 -17.56 12.14
CA SER A 69 4.94 -17.92 11.94
C SER A 69 4.02 -16.70 11.91
N PHE A 70 4.32 -15.59 12.59
CA PHE A 70 3.46 -14.40 12.48
C PHE A 70 3.47 -13.85 11.05
N ILE A 71 4.65 -13.64 10.47
CA ILE A 71 4.74 -13.08 9.11
C ILE A 71 4.22 -14.10 8.09
N ASP A 72 4.50 -15.39 8.27
CA ASP A 72 3.96 -16.45 7.40
C ASP A 72 2.43 -16.51 7.45
N VAL A 73 1.84 -16.44 8.65
CA VAL A 73 0.38 -16.36 8.85
C VAL A 73 -0.19 -15.10 8.18
N ILE A 74 0.49 -13.95 8.27
CA ILE A 74 0.05 -12.75 7.54
C ILE A 74 0.11 -12.97 6.02
N LEU A 75 1.19 -13.52 5.48
CA LEU A 75 1.29 -13.74 4.04
C LEU A 75 0.21 -14.72 3.54
N GLU A 76 -0.06 -15.77 4.29
CA GLU A 76 -1.13 -16.74 4.01
C GLU A 76 -2.53 -16.12 4.14
N ASP A 77 -2.81 -15.42 5.24
CA ASP A 77 -4.09 -14.78 5.52
C ASP A 77 -4.48 -13.75 4.46
N PHE A 78 -3.49 -13.06 3.89
CA PHE A 78 -3.66 -12.07 2.83
C PHE A 78 -3.53 -12.69 1.43
N ASN A 79 -3.31 -14.01 1.31
CA ASN A 79 -3.12 -14.75 0.06
C ASN A 79 -2.02 -14.15 -0.84
N VAL A 80 -0.90 -13.76 -0.22
CA VAL A 80 0.28 -13.23 -0.91
C VAL A 80 1.08 -14.41 -1.49
N ARG A 81 0.89 -14.68 -2.79
CA ARG A 81 1.62 -15.75 -3.50
C ARG A 81 2.83 -15.21 -4.27
N ASP A 82 2.65 -14.10 -4.97
CA ASP A 82 3.71 -13.46 -5.75
C ASP A 82 4.55 -12.52 -4.88
N ASN A 83 5.87 -12.49 -5.09
CA ASN A 83 6.81 -11.61 -4.40
C ASN A 83 6.75 -11.69 -2.86
N ALA A 84 6.32 -12.83 -2.30
CA ALA A 84 6.12 -13.04 -0.87
C ALA A 84 7.35 -12.66 -0.04
N GLU A 85 8.55 -12.94 -0.54
CA GLU A 85 9.81 -12.59 0.15
C GLU A 85 10.04 -11.08 0.23
N GLN A 86 9.65 -10.33 -0.80
CA GLN A 86 9.74 -8.87 -0.79
C GLN A 86 8.71 -8.26 0.16
N ILE A 87 7.49 -8.82 0.19
CA ILE A 87 6.46 -8.42 1.16
C ILE A 87 6.90 -8.75 2.58
N ARG A 88 7.48 -9.93 2.82
CA ARG A 88 8.08 -10.34 4.11
C ARG A 88 9.08 -9.31 4.60
N LYS A 89 10.09 -8.99 3.78
CA LYS A 89 11.11 -7.97 4.10
C LYS A 89 10.49 -6.62 4.42
N GLY A 90 9.45 -6.24 3.67
CA GLY A 90 8.68 -5.03 3.91
C GLY A 90 7.95 -5.00 5.26
N ILE A 91 7.31 -6.11 5.65
CA ILE A 91 6.67 -6.25 6.96
C ILE A 91 7.72 -6.18 8.07
N VAL A 92 8.84 -6.90 7.92
CA VAL A 92 9.95 -6.86 8.90
C VAL A 92 10.42 -5.43 9.14
N TRP A 93 10.64 -4.70 8.05
CA TRP A 93 11.10 -3.32 8.09
C TRP A 93 10.12 -2.37 8.79
N ASN A 94 8.83 -2.48 8.48
CA ASN A 94 7.80 -1.60 9.04
C ASN A 94 7.50 -1.92 10.51
N VAL A 95 7.44 -3.20 10.87
CA VAL A 95 6.99 -3.64 12.19
C VAL A 95 8.14 -3.71 13.18
N PHE A 96 9.22 -4.37 12.81
CA PHE A 96 10.28 -4.71 13.76
C PHE A 96 11.45 -3.73 13.70
N LEU A 97 11.81 -3.22 12.53
CA LEU A 97 12.93 -2.28 12.39
C LEU A 97 12.50 -0.81 12.46
N GLY A 98 11.21 -0.52 12.63
CA GLY A 98 10.71 0.85 12.80
C GLY A 98 11.06 1.79 11.65
N LYS A 99 11.27 1.24 10.45
CA LYS A 99 11.75 1.96 9.26
C LYS A 99 13.19 2.54 9.37
N ASN A 100 13.96 2.14 10.39
CA ASN A 100 15.29 2.70 10.65
C ASN A 100 16.37 2.26 9.62
N THR A 101 16.24 1.07 9.03
CA THR A 101 17.24 0.56 8.05
C THR A 101 16.55 -0.24 6.95
N PRO A 102 16.57 0.22 5.68
CA PRO A 102 15.90 -0.49 4.58
C PRO A 102 16.50 -1.89 4.41
N PRO A 103 15.67 -2.92 4.11
CA PRO A 103 16.13 -4.30 3.94
C PRO A 103 17.15 -4.50 2.82
N LEU A 104 17.08 -3.68 1.76
CA LEU A 104 18.01 -3.72 0.63
C LEU A 104 18.21 -2.31 0.08
N ASN A 105 19.42 -2.06 -0.42
CA ASN A 105 19.73 -0.94 -1.30
C ASN A 105 19.94 -1.45 -2.74
N PRO A 106 19.47 -0.72 -3.76
CA PRO A 106 18.84 0.58 -3.67
C PRO A 106 17.35 0.50 -3.25
N THR A 107 16.86 1.54 -2.59
CA THR A 107 15.46 1.72 -2.16
C THR A 107 14.54 2.14 -3.29
N ILE A 108 15.09 2.49 -4.46
CA ILE A 108 14.42 2.74 -5.74
C ILE A 108 15.31 2.23 -6.87
N GLY A 109 14.73 1.62 -7.91
CA GLY A 109 15.42 1.40 -9.18
C GLY A 109 14.75 2.17 -10.30
N TYR A 110 15.52 2.71 -11.25
CA TYR A 110 15.00 3.18 -12.52
C TYR A 110 15.86 2.64 -13.66
N SER A 111 15.23 2.27 -14.76
CA SER A 111 15.92 1.95 -16.00
C SER A 111 15.15 2.54 -17.17
N SER A 112 15.87 3.04 -18.16
CA SER A 112 15.29 3.53 -19.40
C SER A 112 15.79 2.71 -20.58
N LYS A 113 14.91 2.45 -21.55
CA LYS A 113 15.25 1.82 -22.81
C LYS A 113 14.70 2.68 -23.94
N ILE A 114 15.59 3.26 -24.73
CA ILE A 114 15.22 4.04 -25.91
C ILE A 114 14.99 3.06 -27.06
N ASN A 115 13.77 3.00 -27.58
CA ASN A 115 13.47 2.34 -28.83
C ASN A 115 13.57 3.36 -29.96
N LYS A 116 14.68 3.32 -30.71
CA LYS A 116 14.95 4.26 -31.82
C LYS A 116 14.07 3.99 -33.04
N GLU A 117 13.68 2.74 -33.27
CA GLU A 117 12.86 2.34 -34.44
C GLU A 117 11.41 2.80 -34.27
N GLU A 118 10.86 2.63 -33.07
CA GLU A 118 9.50 3.05 -32.74
C GLU A 118 9.42 4.44 -32.10
N ASN A 119 10.56 5.14 -31.99
CA ASN A 119 10.71 6.49 -31.46
C ASN A 119 10.01 6.71 -30.09
N TYR A 120 10.29 5.84 -29.13
CA TYR A 120 9.78 5.96 -27.75
C TYR A 120 10.84 5.61 -26.70
N ILE A 121 10.59 6.00 -25.45
CA ILE A 121 11.43 5.66 -24.29
C ILE A 121 10.59 4.83 -23.31
N ASP A 122 10.97 3.58 -23.06
CA ASP A 122 10.46 2.81 -21.94
C ASP A 122 11.16 3.28 -20.67
N LEU A 123 10.40 3.75 -19.68
CA LEU A 123 10.92 4.06 -18.36
C LEU A 123 10.31 3.09 -17.35
N SER A 124 11.16 2.20 -16.83
CA SER A 124 10.79 1.26 -15.77
C SER A 124 11.21 1.82 -14.43
N ILE A 125 10.25 1.94 -13.51
CA ILE A 125 10.51 2.47 -12.17
C ILE A 125 10.10 1.43 -11.15
N ARG A 126 11.06 1.04 -10.34
CA ARG A 126 10.87 0.09 -9.25
C ARG A 126 10.89 0.85 -7.94
N PHE A 127 9.71 1.04 -7.36
CA PHE A 127 9.58 1.41 -5.96
C PHE A 127 9.57 0.14 -5.13
N TYR A 128 10.54 0.04 -4.22
CA TYR A 128 10.54 -1.03 -3.26
C TYR A 128 9.53 -0.73 -2.14
N ALA A 129 9.15 -1.78 -1.44
CA ALA A 129 8.27 -1.73 -0.28
C ALA A 129 8.69 -0.71 0.81
N TRP A 130 9.96 -0.33 0.82
CA TRP A 130 10.59 0.60 1.76
C TRP A 130 11.06 1.92 1.14
N SER A 131 10.63 2.22 -0.09
CA SER A 131 10.82 3.57 -0.65
C SER A 131 10.10 4.60 0.21
N THR A 132 10.79 5.69 0.54
CA THR A 132 10.25 6.81 1.30
C THR A 132 9.43 7.75 0.41
N LYS A 133 8.57 8.58 1.02
CA LYS A 133 7.82 9.61 0.30
C LYS A 133 8.74 10.57 -0.46
N LYS A 134 9.83 11.01 0.19
CA LYS A 134 10.83 11.91 -0.40
C LYS A 134 11.46 11.31 -1.65
N GLU A 135 11.87 10.04 -1.57
CA GLU A 135 12.42 9.28 -2.69
C GLU A 135 11.43 9.17 -3.86
N VAL A 136 10.15 8.92 -3.57
CA VAL A 136 9.09 8.94 -4.59
C VAL A 136 8.93 10.31 -5.22
N GLU A 137 8.97 11.39 -4.43
CA GLU A 137 8.89 12.78 -4.91
C GLU A 137 10.12 13.17 -5.77
N GLU A 138 11.32 12.76 -5.38
CA GLU A 138 12.56 13.00 -6.14
C GLU A 138 12.52 12.30 -7.51
N VAL A 139 12.13 11.02 -7.54
CA VAL A 139 11.92 10.29 -8.79
C VAL A 139 10.82 10.93 -9.62
N TRP A 140 9.76 11.42 -8.98
CA TRP A 140 8.70 12.13 -9.68
C TRP A 140 9.18 13.45 -10.30
N GLY A 141 10.04 14.20 -9.60
CA GLY A 141 10.72 15.37 -10.13
C GLY A 141 11.57 15.03 -11.36
N TYR A 142 12.33 13.93 -11.30
CA TYR A 142 13.11 13.43 -12.43
C TYR A 142 12.23 13.04 -13.63
N ILE A 143 11.14 12.30 -13.41
CA ILE A 143 10.17 11.97 -14.44
C ILE A 143 9.61 13.25 -15.05
N ASN A 144 9.17 14.23 -14.24
CA ASN A 144 8.61 15.49 -14.74
C ASN A 144 9.63 16.29 -15.56
N GLY A 145 10.91 16.25 -15.18
CA GLY A 145 12.01 16.77 -15.98
C GLY A 145 12.07 16.09 -17.36
N LEU A 146 12.07 14.75 -17.40
CA LEU A 146 12.03 14.00 -18.66
C LEU A 146 10.77 14.32 -19.49
N ARG A 147 9.61 14.49 -18.84
CA ARG A 147 8.33 14.84 -19.47
C ARG A 147 8.38 16.20 -20.16
N ALA A 148 9.07 17.18 -19.57
CA ALA A 148 9.22 18.51 -20.17
C ALA A 148 9.95 18.47 -21.51
N HIS A 149 10.82 17.47 -21.71
CA HIS A 149 11.64 17.31 -22.91
C HIS A 149 11.04 16.36 -23.95
N LEU A 150 9.89 15.73 -23.68
CA LEU A 150 9.28 14.71 -24.54
C LEU A 150 7.81 15.04 -24.81
N PRO A 151 7.45 15.56 -26.00
CA PRO A 151 6.10 16.06 -26.32
C PRO A 151 4.95 15.06 -26.09
N ALA A 152 5.22 13.76 -26.19
CA ALA A 152 4.24 12.68 -25.95
C ALA A 152 3.79 12.56 -24.48
N TYR A 153 4.44 13.24 -23.55
CA TYR A 153 4.17 13.14 -22.11
C TYR A 153 3.21 14.22 -21.57
N LYS A 154 2.74 15.15 -22.41
CA LYS A 154 1.81 16.21 -21.97
C LYS A 154 0.44 15.70 -21.56
N GLU A 155 0.06 14.48 -21.97
CA GLU A 155 -1.31 13.96 -21.80
C GLU A 155 -1.43 12.68 -20.94
N ASP A 156 -0.33 12.02 -20.55
CA ASP A 156 -0.42 10.78 -19.78
C ASP A 156 -0.49 11.03 -18.26
N THR A 157 -1.71 11.24 -17.79
CA THR A 157 -2.11 11.47 -16.38
C THR A 157 -2.26 10.18 -15.56
N LYS A 158 -1.87 9.02 -16.09
CA LYS A 158 -2.16 7.71 -15.45
C LYS A 158 -1.35 7.39 -14.20
N ASN A 159 -0.38 8.23 -13.84
CA ASN A 159 0.57 7.96 -12.76
C ASN A 159 0.49 9.04 -11.69
N LYS A 160 0.22 8.57 -10.48
CA LYS A 160 -0.31 9.37 -9.39
C LYS A 160 0.75 9.48 -8.27
N PRO A 161 1.03 10.69 -7.74
CA PRO A 161 1.94 10.89 -6.61
C PRO A 161 1.45 10.18 -5.33
N TRP A 162 2.32 10.05 -4.32
CA TRP A 162 2.04 9.36 -3.04
C TRP A 162 0.71 9.76 -2.40
N GLU A 163 0.43 11.06 -2.38
CA GLU A 163 -0.80 11.64 -1.83
C GLU A 163 -2.06 11.06 -2.47
N GLU A 164 -2.00 10.77 -3.77
CA GLU A 164 -3.12 10.18 -4.49
C GLU A 164 -3.30 8.68 -4.19
N PHE A 165 -2.24 7.94 -3.86
CA PHE A 165 -2.38 6.56 -3.38
C PHE A 165 -3.06 6.52 -1.99
N GLU A 166 -2.67 7.41 -1.07
CA GLU A 166 -3.29 7.46 0.26
C GLU A 166 -4.77 7.81 0.18
N ARG A 167 -5.11 8.78 -0.66
CA ARG A 167 -6.50 9.10 -1.00
C ARG A 167 -7.22 7.88 -1.57
N ASP A 168 -6.67 7.26 -2.62
CA ASP A 168 -7.31 6.15 -3.33
C ASP A 168 -7.52 4.94 -2.41
N PHE A 169 -6.56 4.64 -1.52
CA PHE A 169 -6.68 3.58 -0.53
C PHE A 169 -7.76 3.90 0.52
N THR A 170 -7.79 5.12 1.05
CA THR A 170 -8.79 5.53 2.05
C THR A 170 -10.21 5.48 1.48
N VAL A 171 -10.41 5.93 0.24
CA VAL A 171 -11.69 5.81 -0.48
C VAL A 171 -12.08 4.34 -0.65
N TYR A 172 -11.11 3.47 -0.95
CA TYR A 172 -11.36 2.03 -1.10
C TYR A 172 -11.74 1.36 0.23
N GLU A 173 -11.07 1.67 1.33
CA GLU A 173 -11.45 1.17 2.67
C GLU A 173 -12.87 1.60 3.06
N LEU A 174 -13.22 2.84 2.73
CA LEU A 174 -14.55 3.37 2.98
C LEU A 174 -15.62 2.65 2.14
N PHE A 175 -15.34 2.41 0.86
CA PHE A 175 -16.19 1.59 -0.01
C PHE A 175 -16.46 0.20 0.57
N LEU A 176 -15.41 -0.46 1.09
CA LEU A 176 -15.54 -1.78 1.70
C LEU A 176 -16.36 -1.75 3.00
N LYS A 177 -16.16 -0.73 3.85
CA LYS A 177 -16.96 -0.50 5.06
C LYS A 177 -18.45 -0.33 4.72
N VAL A 178 -18.76 0.54 3.74
CA VAL A 178 -20.13 0.77 3.25
C VAL A 178 -20.77 -0.53 2.77
N LYS A 179 -20.04 -1.32 1.96
CA LYS A 179 -20.53 -2.62 1.46
C LYS A 179 -20.89 -3.57 2.60
N GLU A 180 -20.10 -3.57 3.68
CA GLU A 180 -20.35 -4.41 4.85
C GLU A 180 -21.53 -3.90 5.70
N ASP A 181 -21.65 -2.58 5.90
CA ASP A 181 -22.76 -1.97 6.63
C ASP A 181 -24.11 -2.18 5.93
N ILE A 182 -24.13 -2.19 4.58
CA ILE A 182 -25.29 -2.56 3.77
C ILE A 182 -25.69 -4.02 4.04
N LYS A 183 -24.73 -4.95 4.01
CA LYS A 183 -24.99 -6.38 4.26
C LYS A 183 -25.53 -6.62 5.68
N LYS A 184 -24.97 -5.92 6.67
CA LYS A 184 -25.39 -6.00 8.07
C LYS A 184 -26.74 -5.31 8.35
N GLY A 185 -27.33 -4.66 7.36
CA GLY A 185 -28.61 -3.95 7.50
C GLY A 185 -28.53 -2.74 8.44
N ILE A 186 -27.33 -2.22 8.69
CA ILE A 186 -27.09 -1.01 9.48
C ILE A 186 -27.67 0.21 8.73
N ILE A 187 -27.58 0.20 7.41
CA ILE A 187 -28.24 1.18 6.53
C ILE A 187 -29.69 0.75 6.33
N LYS A 188 -30.59 1.35 7.14
CA LYS A 188 -31.99 0.91 7.30
C LYS A 188 -32.97 1.55 6.31
N ASN A 189 -32.60 2.66 5.65
CA ASN A 189 -33.54 3.38 4.77
C ASN A 189 -33.79 2.66 3.44
N LYS A 190 -35.05 2.39 3.10
CA LYS A 190 -35.46 1.67 1.87
C LYS A 190 -35.05 2.42 0.58
N GLN A 191 -34.97 3.75 0.60
CA GLN A 191 -34.49 4.57 -0.53
C GLN A 191 -32.97 4.52 -0.72
N ASP A 192 -32.20 4.15 0.31
CA ASP A 192 -30.73 3.99 0.21
C ASP A 192 -30.33 2.58 -0.20
N LYS A 193 -31.16 1.55 0.05
CA LYS A 193 -30.87 0.17 -0.36
C LYS A 193 -30.77 -0.03 -1.89
N SER A 194 -31.39 0.84 -2.70
CA SER A 194 -31.29 0.79 -4.17
C SER A 194 -30.06 1.51 -4.71
N ARG A 195 -29.38 2.32 -3.88
CA ARG A 195 -28.19 3.06 -4.29
C ARG A 195 -26.97 2.16 -4.20
N SER A 196 -26.15 2.16 -5.24
CA SER A 196 -24.92 1.37 -5.26
C SER A 196 -24.01 1.79 -4.08
N PRO A 197 -23.16 0.88 -3.55
CA PRO A 197 -22.21 1.22 -2.49
C PRO A 197 -21.30 2.41 -2.83
N TYR A 198 -21.09 2.68 -4.12
CA TYR A 198 -20.36 3.84 -4.63
C TYR A 198 -21.02 5.18 -4.27
N MET A 199 -22.35 5.28 -4.38
CA MET A 199 -23.07 6.51 -4.05
C MET A 199 -23.23 6.70 -2.54
N GLN A 200 -23.23 5.60 -1.78
CA GLN A 200 -23.44 5.66 -0.33
C GLN A 200 -22.19 6.15 0.43
N ILE A 201 -21.00 6.06 -0.17
CA ILE A 201 -19.76 6.61 0.39
C ILE A 201 -19.87 8.10 0.70
N ASN A 202 -20.61 8.86 -0.12
CA ASN A 202 -20.76 10.31 0.05
C ASN A 202 -21.43 10.72 1.37
N TYR A 203 -22.11 9.79 2.03
CA TYR A 203 -22.81 10.03 3.30
C TYR A 203 -21.97 9.67 4.53
N TYR A 204 -20.77 9.13 4.35
CA TYR A 204 -19.86 8.84 5.46
C TYR A 204 -19.07 10.09 5.84
N PRO A 205 -18.99 10.46 7.13
CA PRO A 205 -18.22 11.61 7.59
C PRO A 205 -16.77 11.59 7.10
N GLU A 206 -16.15 10.40 7.06
CA GLU A 206 -14.78 10.22 6.59
C GLU A 206 -14.58 10.66 5.12
N PHE A 207 -15.63 10.60 4.30
CA PHE A 207 -15.57 11.05 2.90
C PHE A 207 -15.62 12.58 2.78
N ALA A 208 -16.38 13.26 3.64
CA ALA A 208 -16.45 14.72 3.64
C ALA A 208 -15.07 15.36 3.91
N ASP A 209 -14.29 14.78 4.82
CA ASP A 209 -12.92 15.21 5.11
C ASP A 209 -11.95 14.96 3.94
N LEU A 210 -12.16 13.88 3.19
CA LEU A 210 -11.38 13.62 1.96
C LEU A 210 -11.75 14.61 0.86
N LYS A 211 -13.04 14.90 0.67
CA LYS A 211 -13.53 15.87 -0.32
C LYS A 211 -12.98 17.27 -0.04
N LYS A 212 -12.92 17.69 1.23
CA LYS A 212 -12.31 18.97 1.63
C LYS A 212 -10.83 19.06 1.28
N ARG A 213 -10.08 17.96 1.39
CA ARG A 213 -8.62 17.93 1.12
C ARG A 213 -8.28 17.78 -0.36
N HIS A 214 -9.08 17.02 -1.11
CA HIS A 214 -8.76 16.65 -2.49
C HIS A 214 -9.70 17.27 -3.54
N GLY A 215 -10.63 18.12 -3.10
CA GLY A 215 -11.55 18.88 -3.94
C GLY A 215 -12.82 18.12 -4.33
N ASP A 216 -13.79 18.89 -4.85
CA ASP A 216 -15.15 18.40 -5.12
C ASP A 216 -15.22 17.31 -6.21
N LYS A 217 -14.22 17.25 -7.10
CA LYS A 217 -14.11 16.23 -8.16
C LYS A 217 -13.81 14.83 -7.63
N LEU A 218 -13.61 14.64 -6.31
CA LEU A 218 -13.34 13.33 -5.73
C LEU A 218 -14.51 12.35 -5.89
N GLU A 219 -15.75 12.84 -5.92
CA GLU A 219 -16.95 12.02 -6.10
C GLU A 219 -16.92 11.25 -7.42
N ASP A 220 -16.53 11.93 -8.50
CA ASP A 220 -16.37 11.33 -9.84
C ASP A 220 -15.25 10.28 -9.89
N GLN A 221 -14.32 10.33 -8.94
CA GLN A 221 -13.20 9.40 -8.89
C GLN A 221 -13.47 8.13 -8.08
N ILE A 222 -14.56 8.05 -7.31
CA ILE A 222 -14.85 6.88 -6.46
C ILE A 222 -14.87 5.59 -7.29
N SER A 223 -15.64 5.54 -8.38
CA SER A 223 -15.75 4.34 -9.21
C SER A 223 -14.41 3.95 -9.88
N PRO A 224 -13.68 4.88 -10.54
CA PRO A 224 -12.33 4.62 -11.05
C PRO A 224 -11.33 4.15 -9.99
N ILE A 225 -11.37 4.72 -8.78
CA ILE A 225 -10.51 4.34 -7.64
C ILE A 225 -10.81 2.91 -7.21
N VAL A 226 -12.07 2.60 -6.93
CA VAL A 226 -12.49 1.28 -6.48
C VAL A 226 -12.18 0.21 -7.53
N SER A 227 -12.42 0.48 -8.81
CA SER A 227 -12.08 -0.45 -9.91
C SER A 227 -10.57 -0.77 -9.94
N ARG A 228 -9.73 0.27 -9.79
CA ARG A 228 -8.27 0.12 -9.75
C ARG A 228 -7.81 -0.67 -8.53
N CYS A 229 -8.31 -0.33 -7.34
CA CYS A 229 -7.98 -1.05 -6.11
C CYS A 229 -8.45 -2.50 -6.19
N ASN A 230 -9.65 -2.78 -6.72
CA ASN A 230 -10.11 -4.13 -7.00
C ASN A 230 -9.17 -4.88 -7.95
N LYS A 231 -8.59 -4.23 -8.96
CA LYS A 231 -7.61 -4.87 -9.87
C LYS A 231 -6.30 -5.20 -9.15
N ILE A 232 -5.80 -4.31 -8.30
CA ILE A 232 -4.54 -4.49 -7.57
C ILE A 232 -4.70 -5.54 -6.45
N PHE A 233 -5.81 -5.48 -5.74
CA PHE A 233 -6.09 -6.26 -4.53
C PHE A 233 -7.02 -7.45 -4.76
N LYS A 234 -7.40 -7.75 -6.01
CA LYS A 234 -8.38 -8.79 -6.39
C LYS A 234 -8.16 -10.12 -5.67
N ASN A 235 -6.88 -10.48 -5.50
CA ASN A 235 -6.45 -11.76 -4.98
C ASN A 235 -5.96 -11.66 -3.53
N LEU A 236 -5.99 -10.46 -2.93
CA LEU A 236 -5.58 -10.26 -1.54
C LEU A 236 -6.79 -10.25 -0.63
N ASN A 237 -6.71 -11.02 0.45
CA ASN A 237 -7.71 -11.04 1.51
C ASN A 237 -7.45 -9.87 2.49
N ILE A 238 -7.59 -8.63 1.98
CA ILE A 238 -7.41 -7.39 2.74
C ILE A 238 -8.48 -7.21 3.84
N ILE A 239 -9.59 -7.96 3.75
CA ILE A 239 -10.62 -8.10 4.79
C ILE A 239 -10.57 -9.51 5.37
#